data_AF-A0A838U6C2-F1
#
_entry.id   AF-A0A838U6C2-F1
#
_cell.length_a   1.000
_cell.length_b   1.000
_cell.length_c   1.000
_cell.angle_alpha   90.00
_cell.angle_beta   90.00
_cell.angle_gamma   90.00
#
_symmetry.space_group_name_H-M   'P 1'
#
loop_
_entity.id
_entity.type
_entity.pdbx_description
1 polymer ?
#
loop_
_entity_poly.entity_id
_entity_poly.type
_entity_poly.pdbx_seq_one_letter_code
_entity_poly.pdbx_strand_id
1 'polypeptide(L)'
;MLEKQCSISFFTLMFVIVFGIFSFPQLSYGAYSKAQPSPFGPVVNDPNLTVEKVTDGLKASTSMAFLGNNDILVTEKTSGKVIEIKDGEIQSDPALDLQVASDKERGLLGIDLAKQNDGTIYVFVFHTESGGGEDGDDFTKGIEPQGNLLNRYEYVDGKLVNPATLLNLPANPGTTNRSDHVGGKVVVGPDSNVYVVVGEMGGHRTLAQNIADGPDVDGTGGILRITQDGEVVPSDPIFGDELPLSLYYAIGLRNSFGFDFDPLTGNLWDSENGPIAGDEINLVEPGFNSGWALIQGYIVDDIMSNGASENDLVALGTSTYSDPEFGWKIPIGITDAKFLNSNKLGQEYENNLFAGDINNGYLYRFALNDDRTGILINNSFVGDIESLSDNEVDVPKESEPLIFGQGFGGITDIEVGPDGYLYILTYAGDLYRILPVSESSTLKNQPNTAAQNNPASDMSSGAIPAKIIDIDGGNSYSPNPLEIEAGQTISWINDDLIAHTVTSGSDGSTDEGLSFDSGAMLSKQSYSFTFDES
;
A
#
# COMPACT_ATOMS: atom_id res chain seq x y z
N MET A 1 -55.99 -72.66 7.22
CA MET A 1 -55.97 -71.76 8.38
C MET A 1 -55.82 -70.35 7.83
N LEU A 2 -56.80 -69.50 8.16
CA LEU A 2 -56.97 -68.15 7.66
C LEU A 2 -56.04 -67.15 8.36
N GLU A 3 -55.86 -66.03 7.65
CA GLU A 3 -55.89 -64.64 8.15
C GLU A 3 -54.63 -63.90 8.63
N LYS A 4 -54.73 -62.60 8.35
CA LYS A 4 -53.78 -61.49 8.36
C LYS A 4 -53.73 -60.78 9.71
N GLN A 5 -52.72 -59.89 9.81
CA GLN A 5 -52.65 -58.63 10.58
C GLN A 5 -52.39 -58.69 12.09
N CYS A 6 -51.29 -58.06 12.54
CA CYS A 6 -51.37 -56.73 13.18
C CYS A 6 -50.01 -56.02 13.19
N SER A 7 -50.09 -54.69 13.14
CA SER A 7 -49.05 -53.66 13.03
C SER A 7 -48.37 -53.34 14.37
N ILE A 8 -47.20 -52.71 14.37
CA ILE A 8 -46.90 -51.46 15.10
C ILE A 8 -45.55 -50.92 14.62
N SER A 9 -45.61 -49.70 14.07
CA SER A 9 -44.48 -48.83 13.73
C SER A 9 -43.71 -48.37 14.97
N PHE A 10 -42.38 -48.28 14.85
CA PHE A 10 -41.58 -47.30 15.58
C PHE A 10 -40.72 -46.54 14.56
N PHE A 11 -41.19 -45.34 14.19
CA PHE A 11 -40.40 -44.37 13.45
C PHE A 11 -39.38 -43.80 14.43
N THR A 12 -38.08 -44.10 14.24
CA THR A 12 -37.00 -43.30 14.83
C THR A 12 -36.49 -42.41 13.72
N LEU A 13 -36.89 -41.14 13.75
CA LEU A 13 -36.44 -40.11 12.85
C LEU A 13 -34.98 -39.80 13.19
N MET A 14 -34.05 -40.44 12.49
CA MET A 14 -32.63 -40.12 12.59
C MET A 14 -32.39 -38.83 11.79
N PHE A 15 -32.38 -37.69 12.50
CA PHE A 15 -31.90 -36.42 11.95
C PHE A 15 -30.41 -36.59 11.65
N VAL A 16 -30.08 -36.83 10.39
CA VAL A 16 -28.71 -36.65 9.90
C VAL A 16 -28.51 -35.14 9.77
N ILE A 17 -27.96 -34.53 10.82
CA ILE A 17 -27.41 -33.18 10.72
C ILE A 17 -26.13 -33.34 9.89
N VAL A 18 -26.25 -33.11 8.59
CA VAL A 18 -25.10 -32.84 7.74
C VAL A 18 -24.60 -31.48 8.19
N PHE A 19 -23.62 -31.45 9.09
CA PHE A 19 -22.73 -30.29 9.21
C PHE A 19 -21.98 -30.21 7.88
N GLY A 20 -22.57 -29.48 6.93
CA GLY A 20 -21.80 -28.95 5.82
C GLY A 20 -20.75 -28.05 6.43
N ILE A 21 -19.51 -28.52 6.45
CA ILE A 21 -18.36 -27.64 6.57
C ILE A 21 -18.41 -26.80 5.30
N PHE A 22 -19.13 -25.69 5.34
CA PHE A 22 -18.85 -24.58 4.45
C PHE A 22 -17.49 -24.08 4.90
N SER A 23 -16.42 -24.61 4.31
CA SER A 23 -15.20 -23.86 4.17
C SER A 23 -15.60 -22.64 3.35
N PHE A 24 -15.94 -21.54 4.03
CA PHE A 24 -15.89 -20.25 3.39
C PHE A 24 -14.49 -20.15 2.79
N PRO A 25 -14.33 -19.86 1.49
CA PRO A 25 -13.02 -19.44 1.02
C PRO A 25 -12.65 -18.24 1.90
N GLN A 26 -11.57 -18.37 2.68
CA GLN A 26 -10.92 -17.22 3.30
C GLN A 26 -10.40 -16.36 2.16
N LEU A 27 -11.28 -15.53 1.61
CA LEU A 27 -10.92 -14.47 0.69
C LEU A 27 -10.17 -13.46 1.57
N SER A 28 -8.86 -13.35 1.37
CA SER A 28 -8.10 -12.22 1.88
C SER A 28 -8.68 -10.97 1.21
N TYR A 29 -9.35 -10.14 2.00
CA TYR A 29 -9.97 -8.90 1.53
C TYR A 29 -8.93 -7.77 1.29
N GLY A 30 -7.66 -8.00 1.61
CA GLY A 30 -6.64 -6.96 1.74
C GLY A 30 -6.10 -6.29 0.46
N ALA A 31 -6.52 -6.66 -0.77
CA ALA A 31 -5.90 -6.08 -1.98
C ALA A 31 -6.79 -5.95 -3.24
N TYR A 32 -8.12 -5.87 -3.11
CA TYR A 32 -9.01 -5.95 -4.30
C TYR A 32 -9.78 -4.67 -4.68
N SER A 33 -9.74 -3.62 -3.87
CA SER A 33 -10.23 -2.30 -4.31
C SER A 33 -9.02 -1.40 -4.55
N LYS A 34 -8.90 -0.82 -5.74
CA LYS A 34 -7.88 0.21 -6.00
C LYS A 34 -8.60 1.54 -6.07
N ALA A 35 -8.27 2.45 -5.16
CA ALA A 35 -8.88 3.75 -5.11
C ALA A 35 -8.77 4.44 -6.47
N GLN A 36 -9.88 5.01 -6.93
CA GLN A 36 -9.88 5.82 -8.13
C GLN A 36 -9.33 7.21 -7.81
N PRO A 37 -8.55 7.82 -8.72
CA PRO A 37 -8.15 9.21 -8.57
C PRO A 37 -9.35 10.13 -8.43
N SER A 38 -9.22 11.19 -7.64
CA SER A 38 -10.29 12.20 -7.55
C SER A 38 -10.47 12.91 -8.88
N PRO A 39 -11.71 13.14 -9.36
CA PRO A 39 -11.94 13.91 -10.58
C PRO A 39 -11.48 15.38 -10.47
N PHE A 40 -11.30 15.89 -9.24
CA PHE A 40 -10.83 17.25 -8.96
C PHE A 40 -9.32 17.32 -8.69
N GLY A 41 -8.63 16.18 -8.78
CA GLY A 41 -7.24 16.03 -8.38
C GLY A 41 -7.05 15.84 -6.87
N PRO A 42 -5.87 15.37 -6.46
CA PRO A 42 -5.54 15.18 -5.05
C PRO A 42 -5.40 16.50 -4.29
N VAL A 43 -5.62 16.42 -2.98
CA VAL A 43 -5.46 17.55 -2.04
C VAL A 43 -4.68 17.12 -0.81
N VAL A 44 -4.08 18.09 -0.12
CA VAL A 44 -3.39 17.89 1.16
C VAL A 44 -4.06 18.75 2.24
N ASN A 45 -4.02 18.26 3.48
CA ASN A 45 -4.62 18.86 4.66
C ASN A 45 -3.73 19.95 5.28
N ASP A 46 -3.14 20.80 4.43
CA ASP A 46 -2.43 22.02 4.80
C ASP A 46 -2.71 23.12 3.75
N PRO A 47 -3.34 24.25 4.13
CA PRO A 47 -3.68 25.33 3.20
C PRO A 47 -2.47 26.06 2.60
N ASN A 48 -1.26 25.86 3.14
CA ASN A 48 -0.02 26.43 2.61
C ASN A 48 0.66 25.53 1.58
N LEU A 49 0.19 24.29 1.44
CA LEU A 49 0.69 23.31 0.49
C LEU A 49 -0.31 23.09 -0.65
N THR A 50 0.19 22.58 -1.76
CA THR A 50 -0.61 22.20 -2.92
C THR A 50 -0.03 20.97 -3.58
N VAL A 51 -0.80 20.33 -4.44
CA VAL A 51 -0.38 19.18 -5.22
C VAL A 51 -0.33 19.57 -6.70
N GLU A 52 0.82 19.37 -7.32
CA GLU A 52 1.06 19.62 -8.74
C GLU A 52 1.23 18.27 -9.45
N LYS A 53 0.47 18.04 -10.52
CA LYS A 53 0.69 16.89 -11.40
C LYS A 53 1.99 17.10 -12.17
N VAL A 54 2.91 16.13 -12.07
CA VAL A 54 4.19 16.11 -12.78
C VAL A 54 4.02 15.48 -14.17
N THR A 55 3.38 14.31 -14.22
CA THR A 55 3.01 13.63 -15.46
C THR A 55 1.80 12.72 -15.22
N ASP A 56 1.18 12.27 -16.30
CA ASP A 56 0.20 11.19 -16.33
C ASP A 56 0.42 10.28 -17.54
N GLY A 57 -0.38 9.20 -17.64
CA GLY A 57 -0.36 8.28 -18.78
C GLY A 57 0.61 7.11 -18.65
N LEU A 58 1.25 6.94 -17.49
CA LEU A 58 1.97 5.71 -17.13
C LEU A 58 0.98 4.55 -16.96
N LYS A 59 1.45 3.30 -16.90
CA LYS A 59 0.59 2.12 -16.81
C LYS A 59 0.95 1.21 -15.66
N ALA A 60 0.00 1.01 -14.74
CA ALA A 60 0.14 0.09 -13.62
C ALA A 60 1.50 0.26 -12.92
N SER A 61 1.85 1.52 -12.64
CA SER A 61 3.15 1.89 -12.08
C SER A 61 3.32 1.30 -10.69
N THR A 62 4.56 0.93 -10.35
CA THR A 62 4.89 0.29 -9.07
C THR A 62 5.84 1.14 -8.25
N SER A 63 7.01 1.48 -8.77
CA SER A 63 8.04 2.25 -8.04
C SER A 63 8.75 3.27 -8.93
N MET A 64 9.44 4.22 -8.31
CA MET A 64 10.20 5.27 -8.97
C MET A 64 11.56 5.54 -8.30
N ALA A 65 12.51 6.07 -9.07
CA ALA A 65 13.82 6.49 -8.58
C ALA A 65 14.32 7.74 -9.30
N PHE A 66 14.95 8.67 -8.58
CA PHE A 66 15.40 9.96 -9.12
C PHE A 66 16.84 9.94 -9.64
N LEU A 67 17.02 10.08 -10.95
CA LEU A 67 18.32 10.34 -11.57
C LEU A 67 18.80 11.78 -11.27
N GLY A 68 17.87 12.73 -11.20
CA GLY A 68 18.08 14.15 -10.87
C GLY A 68 16.75 14.87 -10.62
N ASN A 69 16.76 16.19 -10.45
CA ASN A 69 15.58 16.96 -10.02
C ASN A 69 14.31 16.72 -10.86
N ASN A 70 14.46 16.47 -12.16
CA ASN A 70 13.34 16.26 -13.09
C ASN A 70 13.54 15.02 -13.97
N ASP A 71 14.44 14.12 -13.58
CA ASP A 71 14.76 12.91 -14.34
C ASP A 71 14.48 11.71 -13.44
N ILE A 72 13.46 10.94 -13.81
CA ILE A 72 12.84 9.93 -12.96
C ILE A 72 12.72 8.63 -13.76
N LEU A 73 13.15 7.52 -13.18
CA LEU A 73 12.84 6.20 -13.68
C LEU A 73 11.61 5.67 -12.97
N VAL A 74 10.67 5.08 -13.71
CA VAL A 74 9.42 4.51 -13.18
C VAL A 74 9.24 3.10 -13.73
N THR A 75 8.88 2.15 -12.87
CA THR A 75 8.55 0.77 -13.26
C THR A 75 7.08 0.64 -13.65
N GLU A 76 6.80 -0.01 -14.78
CA GLU A 76 5.46 -0.43 -15.20
C GLU A 76 5.30 -1.95 -15.00
N LYS A 77 4.39 -2.35 -14.11
CA LYS A 77 4.29 -3.72 -13.60
C LYS A 77 4.13 -4.79 -14.69
N THR A 78 3.19 -4.58 -15.62
CA THR A 78 2.73 -5.62 -16.56
C THR A 78 3.44 -5.57 -17.91
N SER A 79 3.99 -4.43 -18.30
CA SER A 79 4.74 -4.28 -19.54
C SER A 79 6.23 -4.61 -19.36
N GLY A 80 6.69 -4.79 -18.12
CA GLY A 80 8.09 -5.08 -17.82
C GLY A 80 9.05 -3.91 -18.10
N LYS A 81 8.52 -2.69 -18.24
CA LYS A 81 9.29 -1.52 -18.69
C LYS A 81 9.72 -0.63 -17.55
N VAL A 82 10.97 -0.20 -17.61
CA VAL A 82 11.43 1.00 -16.90
C VAL A 82 11.29 2.19 -17.85
N ILE A 83 10.39 3.10 -17.51
CA ILE A 83 10.09 4.33 -18.25
C ILE A 83 10.92 5.46 -17.66
N GLU A 84 11.53 6.27 -18.52
CA GLU A 84 12.20 7.49 -18.11
C GLU A 84 11.25 8.69 -18.31
N ILE A 85 11.18 9.57 -17.32
CA ILE A 85 10.45 10.84 -17.38
C ILE A 85 11.50 11.96 -17.29
N LYS A 86 11.54 12.83 -18.29
CA LYS A 86 12.43 13.99 -18.34
C LYS A 86 11.64 15.28 -18.39
N ASP A 87 11.83 16.14 -17.40
CA ASP A 87 11.14 17.44 -17.31
C ASP A 87 9.60 17.30 -17.39
N GLY A 88 9.06 16.23 -16.79
CA GLY A 88 7.62 15.92 -16.80
C GLY A 88 7.14 15.23 -18.08
N GLU A 89 8.02 14.95 -19.05
CA GLU A 89 7.66 14.25 -20.29
C GLU A 89 8.11 12.77 -20.27
N ILE A 90 7.14 11.87 -20.46
CA ILE A 90 7.38 10.43 -20.65
C ILE A 90 8.18 10.20 -21.94
N GLN A 91 9.34 9.57 -21.82
CA GLN A 91 10.16 9.20 -22.97
C GLN A 91 9.56 8.00 -23.71
N SER A 92 9.57 8.03 -25.05
CA SER A 92 8.94 6.98 -25.87
C SER A 92 9.67 5.65 -25.84
N ASP A 93 11.00 5.70 -25.70
CA ASP A 93 11.84 4.51 -25.68
C ASP A 93 12.13 4.15 -24.22
N PRO A 94 11.72 2.97 -23.72
CA PRO A 94 11.95 2.60 -22.34
C PRO A 94 13.44 2.44 -22.05
N ALA A 95 13.86 2.77 -20.83
CA ALA A 95 15.23 2.58 -20.36
C ALA A 95 15.59 1.09 -20.25
N LEU A 96 14.60 0.25 -19.97
CA LEU A 96 14.69 -1.21 -19.90
C LEU A 96 13.33 -1.85 -20.26
N ASP A 97 13.35 -3.03 -20.87
CA ASP A 97 12.16 -3.81 -21.23
C ASP A 97 12.46 -5.30 -20.96
N LEU A 98 11.89 -5.84 -19.88
CA LEU A 98 12.07 -7.22 -19.41
C LEU A 98 10.80 -8.03 -19.65
N GLN A 99 10.94 -9.33 -19.91
CA GLN A 99 9.79 -10.21 -20.05
C GLN A 99 9.38 -10.71 -18.67
N VAL A 100 8.24 -10.23 -18.17
CA VAL A 100 7.84 -10.44 -16.77
C VAL A 100 6.63 -11.36 -16.63
N ALA A 101 6.64 -12.24 -15.63
CA ALA A 101 5.41 -12.85 -15.14
C ALA A 101 4.62 -11.77 -14.40
N SER A 102 3.30 -11.69 -14.60
CA SER A 102 2.55 -10.50 -14.16
C SER A 102 1.22 -10.81 -13.50
N ASP A 103 0.92 -12.06 -13.18
CA ASP A 103 -0.29 -12.43 -12.47
C ASP A 103 -0.33 -11.79 -11.07
N LYS A 104 -1.50 -11.27 -10.68
CA LYS A 104 -1.77 -10.57 -9.41
C LYS A 104 -0.70 -9.54 -9.02
N GLU A 105 0.24 -9.88 -8.14
CA GLU A 105 1.27 -8.97 -7.60
C GLU A 105 2.63 -9.14 -8.27
N ARG A 106 2.85 -10.19 -9.06
CA ARG A 106 4.09 -10.38 -9.84
C ARG A 106 4.27 -9.29 -10.90
N GLY A 107 5.50 -9.03 -11.31
CA GLY A 107 5.79 -8.11 -12.41
C GLY A 107 7.12 -7.43 -12.23
N LEU A 108 7.26 -6.26 -12.83
CA LEU A 108 8.33 -5.32 -12.52
C LEU A 108 7.94 -4.47 -11.30
N LEU A 109 8.67 -4.58 -10.20
CA LEU A 109 8.26 -4.09 -8.89
C LEU A 109 9.16 -2.95 -8.42
N GLY A 110 10.11 -3.21 -7.52
CA GLY A 110 10.98 -2.18 -6.96
C GLY A 110 12.10 -1.71 -7.88
N ILE A 111 12.44 -0.44 -7.72
CA ILE A 111 13.60 0.21 -8.33
C ILE A 111 14.24 1.17 -7.33
N ASP A 112 15.57 1.18 -7.25
CA ASP A 112 16.32 2.24 -6.57
C ASP A 112 17.72 2.39 -7.22
N LEU A 113 18.48 3.41 -6.86
CA LEU A 113 19.77 3.71 -7.46
C LEU A 113 20.85 4.17 -6.48
N ALA A 114 22.10 3.99 -6.88
CA ALA A 114 23.28 4.46 -6.16
C ALA A 114 24.26 5.14 -7.12
N LYS A 115 24.64 6.38 -6.79
CA LYS A 115 25.67 7.13 -7.52
C LYS A 115 27.04 6.81 -6.95
N GLN A 116 27.90 6.20 -7.78
CA GLN A 116 29.26 5.84 -7.42
C GLN A 116 30.20 7.04 -7.48
N ASN A 117 31.33 6.96 -6.77
CA ASN A 117 32.34 8.03 -6.73
C ASN A 117 32.97 8.34 -8.10
N ASP A 118 32.97 7.38 -9.03
CA ASP A 118 33.47 7.56 -10.39
C ASP A 118 32.42 8.13 -11.35
N GLY A 119 31.22 8.41 -10.85
CA GLY A 119 30.09 8.93 -11.62
C GLY A 119 29.19 7.87 -12.23
N THR A 120 29.52 6.58 -12.10
CA THR A 120 28.64 5.48 -12.52
C THR A 120 27.35 5.52 -11.69
N ILE A 121 26.21 5.33 -12.35
CA ILE A 121 24.92 5.19 -11.68
C ILE A 121 24.51 3.73 -11.75
N TYR A 122 24.50 3.07 -10.59
CA TYR A 122 23.91 1.75 -10.47
C TYR A 122 22.42 1.87 -10.23
N VAL A 123 21.64 1.06 -10.94
CA VAL A 123 20.19 0.96 -10.80
C VAL A 123 19.84 -0.48 -10.45
N PHE A 124 19.15 -0.67 -9.34
CA PHE A 124 18.72 -1.97 -8.83
C PHE A 124 17.25 -2.16 -9.17
N VAL A 125 16.90 -3.29 -9.76
CA VAL A 125 15.56 -3.57 -10.26
C VAL A 125 15.14 -4.96 -9.78
N PHE A 126 14.01 -5.03 -9.09
CA PHE A 126 13.39 -6.28 -8.66
C PHE A 126 12.20 -6.64 -9.54
N HIS A 127 12.15 -7.88 -10.04
CA HIS A 127 11.04 -8.35 -10.86
C HIS A 127 10.82 -9.85 -10.78
N THR A 128 9.63 -10.31 -11.17
CA THR A 128 9.34 -11.72 -11.40
C THR A 128 9.57 -12.07 -12.88
N GLU A 129 10.56 -12.92 -13.16
CA GLU A 129 10.95 -13.30 -14.53
C GLU A 129 9.93 -14.26 -15.17
N SER A 130 9.53 -13.97 -16.42
CA SER A 130 8.61 -14.82 -17.19
C SER A 130 9.17 -16.21 -17.43
N GLY A 131 8.29 -17.22 -17.42
CA GLY A 131 8.68 -18.61 -17.64
C GLY A 131 8.92 -18.96 -19.11
N GLY A 132 8.11 -18.37 -19.99
CA GLY A 132 8.05 -18.63 -21.42
C GLY A 132 8.60 -17.50 -22.29
N GLY A 133 9.17 -16.45 -21.70
CA GLY A 133 9.81 -15.35 -22.43
C GLY A 133 8.81 -14.38 -23.06
N GLU A 134 7.60 -14.27 -22.51
CA GLU A 134 6.59 -13.27 -22.90
C GLU A 134 5.94 -12.67 -21.65
N ASP A 135 5.58 -11.38 -21.73
CA ASP A 135 4.89 -10.71 -20.62
C ASP A 135 3.56 -11.40 -20.29
N GLY A 136 3.36 -11.70 -19.01
CA GLY A 136 2.11 -12.26 -18.50
C GLY A 136 1.80 -13.67 -18.98
N ASP A 137 2.80 -14.44 -19.39
CA ASP A 137 2.60 -15.84 -19.78
C ASP A 137 2.14 -16.76 -18.63
N ASP A 138 2.37 -16.35 -17.38
CA ASP A 138 1.90 -17.03 -16.18
C ASP A 138 0.37 -17.01 -16.05
N PHE A 139 -0.30 -15.91 -16.40
CA PHE A 139 -1.77 -15.87 -16.40
C PHE A 139 -2.41 -16.18 -17.76
N THR A 140 -1.76 -15.80 -18.88
CA THR A 140 -2.32 -16.02 -20.23
C THR A 140 -2.14 -17.45 -20.73
N LYS A 141 -1.06 -18.13 -20.31
CA LYS A 141 -0.69 -19.48 -20.77
C LYS A 141 -0.48 -20.47 -19.62
N GLY A 142 -0.44 -20.01 -18.36
CA GLY A 142 -0.20 -20.88 -17.21
C GLY A 142 1.25 -21.37 -17.14
N ILE A 143 2.21 -20.59 -17.64
CA ILE A 143 3.63 -20.95 -17.58
C ILE A 143 4.23 -20.40 -16.29
N GLU A 144 4.77 -21.27 -15.44
CA GLU A 144 5.34 -20.86 -14.16
C GLU A 144 6.55 -19.92 -14.34
N PRO A 145 6.67 -18.85 -13.53
CA PRO A 145 7.81 -17.95 -13.56
C PRO A 145 9.13 -18.65 -13.21
N GLN A 146 10.25 -18.09 -13.67
CA GLN A 146 11.57 -18.66 -13.39
C GLN A 146 12.09 -18.31 -12.00
N GLY A 147 11.77 -17.12 -11.51
CA GLY A 147 12.20 -16.64 -10.21
C GLY A 147 11.83 -15.17 -9.97
N ASN A 148 12.05 -14.72 -8.75
CA ASN A 148 12.07 -13.32 -8.36
C ASN A 148 13.53 -12.86 -8.34
N LEU A 149 13.89 -11.92 -9.21
CA LEU A 149 15.27 -11.52 -9.43
C LEU A 149 15.49 -10.07 -9.00
N LEU A 150 16.56 -9.85 -8.23
CA LEU A 150 17.16 -8.53 -8.05
C LEU A 150 18.36 -8.42 -8.99
N ASN A 151 18.30 -7.47 -9.93
CA ASN A 151 19.37 -7.20 -10.88
C ASN A 151 19.92 -5.79 -10.68
N ARG A 152 21.24 -5.63 -10.84
CA ARG A 152 21.90 -4.33 -10.99
C ARG A 152 22.16 -4.05 -12.46
N TYR A 153 21.97 -2.80 -12.85
CA TYR A 153 22.31 -2.24 -14.16
C TYR A 153 23.17 -0.98 -13.99
N GLU A 154 23.83 -0.58 -15.06
CA GLU A 154 24.43 0.74 -15.20
C GLU A 154 23.51 1.63 -16.05
N TYR A 155 23.19 2.84 -15.57
CA TYR A 155 22.45 3.82 -16.36
C TYR A 155 23.42 4.60 -17.26
N VAL A 156 23.24 4.46 -18.58
CA VAL A 156 24.07 5.12 -19.61
C VAL A 156 23.16 5.62 -20.74
N ASP A 157 23.17 6.93 -20.97
CA ASP A 157 22.46 7.58 -22.09
C ASP A 157 20.99 7.17 -22.24
N GLY A 158 20.23 7.17 -21.13
CA GLY A 158 18.80 6.80 -21.13
C GLY A 158 18.52 5.30 -21.22
N LYS A 159 19.53 4.45 -20.99
CA LYS A 159 19.39 2.98 -21.01
C LYS A 159 19.99 2.34 -19.76
N LEU A 160 19.35 1.27 -19.31
CA LEU A 160 19.91 0.36 -18.30
C LEU A 160 20.66 -0.76 -19.01
N VAL A 161 21.97 -0.79 -18.85
CA VAL A 161 22.89 -1.72 -19.53
C VAL A 161 23.70 -2.53 -18.52
N ASN A 162 24.47 -3.50 -19.01
CA ASN A 162 25.39 -4.32 -18.19
C ASN A 162 24.69 -5.02 -16.98
N PRO A 163 23.66 -5.84 -17.22
CA PRO A 163 22.94 -6.52 -16.14
C PRO A 163 23.86 -7.45 -15.33
N ALA A 164 23.69 -7.40 -14.01
CA ALA A 164 24.26 -8.36 -13.06
C ALA A 164 23.16 -8.85 -12.11
N THR A 165 22.87 -10.15 -12.12
CA THR A 165 21.92 -10.75 -11.18
C THR A 165 22.55 -10.89 -9.81
N LEU A 166 21.93 -10.25 -8.82
CA LEU A 166 22.38 -10.23 -7.44
C LEU A 166 21.64 -11.27 -6.59
N LEU A 167 20.34 -11.44 -6.81
CA LEU A 167 19.51 -12.46 -6.17
C LEU A 167 18.64 -13.18 -7.20
N ASN A 168 18.42 -14.47 -6.97
CA ASN A 168 17.45 -15.29 -7.69
C ASN A 168 16.69 -16.12 -6.65
N LEU A 169 15.47 -15.68 -6.35
CA LEU A 169 14.63 -16.19 -5.28
C LEU A 169 13.42 -16.95 -5.84
N PRO A 170 12.77 -17.81 -5.05
CA PRO A 170 11.56 -18.50 -5.50
C PRO A 170 10.43 -17.53 -5.86
N ALA A 171 9.77 -17.78 -7.00
CA ALA A 171 8.54 -17.07 -7.43
C ALA A 171 7.24 -17.87 -7.23
N ASN A 172 7.38 -19.18 -6.98
CA ASN A 172 6.28 -20.07 -6.61
C ASN A 172 6.82 -21.24 -5.75
N PRO A 173 7.33 -20.96 -4.53
CA PRO A 173 7.86 -22.02 -3.68
C PRO A 173 6.73 -22.94 -3.17
N GLY A 174 6.84 -24.23 -3.47
CA GLY A 174 5.89 -25.25 -3.01
C GLY A 174 4.66 -25.41 -3.93
N THR A 175 3.48 -25.66 -3.33
CA THR A 175 2.22 -25.97 -4.05
C THR A 175 1.10 -24.97 -3.73
N THR A 176 1.43 -23.73 -3.33
CA THR A 176 0.40 -22.73 -3.01
C THR A 176 -0.41 -22.34 -4.25
N ASN A 177 0.17 -22.47 -5.45
CA ASN A 177 -0.41 -22.06 -6.75
C ASN A 177 -0.97 -20.63 -6.67
N ARG A 178 -0.27 -19.76 -5.94
CA ARG A 178 -0.64 -18.37 -5.72
C ARG A 178 0.45 -17.43 -6.22
N SER A 179 0.02 -16.25 -6.65
CA SER A 179 0.85 -15.25 -7.34
C SER A 179 0.86 -13.91 -6.57
N ASP A 180 0.57 -13.96 -5.27
CA ASP A 180 0.47 -12.82 -4.35
C ASP A 180 1.49 -12.94 -3.20
N HIS A 181 1.63 -11.86 -2.45
CA HIS A 181 2.60 -11.60 -1.39
C HIS A 181 4.05 -11.68 -1.87
N VAL A 182 4.33 -10.98 -2.98
CA VAL A 182 5.68 -10.95 -3.57
C VAL A 182 6.58 -9.95 -2.83
N GLY A 183 6.02 -8.84 -2.37
CA GLY A 183 6.76 -7.69 -1.86
C GLY A 183 7.51 -6.98 -2.98
N GLY A 184 8.80 -6.75 -2.79
CA GLY A 184 9.71 -6.33 -3.86
C GLY A 184 10.16 -4.87 -3.84
N LYS A 185 9.86 -4.09 -2.78
CA LYS A 185 10.51 -2.78 -2.56
C LYS A 185 12.01 -2.98 -2.44
N VAL A 186 12.77 -2.09 -3.08
CA VAL A 186 14.23 -2.05 -3.06
C VAL A 186 14.65 -0.70 -2.51
N VAL A 187 15.61 -0.70 -1.57
CA VAL A 187 16.20 0.53 -1.03
C VAL A 187 17.71 0.35 -0.87
N VAL A 188 18.49 1.30 -1.36
CA VAL A 188 19.91 1.45 -1.05
C VAL A 188 20.02 2.16 0.30
N GLY A 189 20.40 1.40 1.33
CA GLY A 189 20.46 1.89 2.70
C GLY A 189 21.58 2.91 2.94
N PRO A 190 21.56 3.60 4.10
CA PRO A 190 22.57 4.60 4.48
C PRO A 190 23.98 4.01 4.63
N ASP A 191 24.08 2.69 4.77
CA ASP A 191 25.30 1.91 4.84
C ASP A 191 25.84 1.49 3.45
N SER A 192 25.22 1.99 2.37
CA SER A 192 25.53 1.66 0.98
C SER A 192 25.26 0.21 0.57
N ASN A 193 24.47 -0.55 1.34
CA ASN A 193 24.00 -1.88 0.96
C ASN A 193 22.60 -1.82 0.33
N VAL A 194 22.21 -2.88 -0.37
CA VAL A 194 20.90 -3.01 -1.00
C VAL A 194 20.02 -3.87 -0.14
N TYR A 195 18.85 -3.35 0.19
CA TYR A 195 17.80 -4.02 0.94
C TYR A 195 16.63 -4.33 0.01
N VAL A 196 16.07 -5.53 0.13
CA VAL A 196 14.86 -5.92 -0.59
C VAL A 196 13.91 -6.64 0.34
N VAL A 197 12.65 -6.21 0.37
CA VAL A 197 11.61 -6.93 1.10
C VAL A 197 11.00 -7.99 0.20
N VAL A 198 10.85 -9.21 0.71
CA VAL A 198 10.32 -10.35 -0.01
C VAL A 198 9.23 -10.97 0.85
N GLY A 199 8.00 -11.00 0.34
CA GLY A 199 6.86 -11.55 1.07
C GLY A 199 6.87 -13.08 1.16
N GLU A 200 5.85 -13.63 1.79
CA GLU A 200 5.68 -15.08 2.03
C GLU A 200 5.13 -15.88 0.83
N MET A 201 5.01 -15.29 -0.36
CA MET A 201 4.58 -15.98 -1.60
C MET A 201 3.24 -16.73 -1.49
N GLY A 202 2.20 -16.02 -1.05
CA GLY A 202 0.81 -16.49 -1.10
C GLY A 202 0.48 -17.59 -0.11
N GLY A 203 1.27 -17.76 0.95
CA GLY A 203 1.05 -18.77 1.97
C GLY A 203 2.16 -19.82 2.05
N HIS A 204 3.37 -19.51 1.59
CA HIS A 204 4.53 -20.35 1.81
C HIS A 204 4.92 -20.37 3.29
N ARG A 205 5.26 -21.53 3.84
CA ARG A 205 5.33 -21.78 5.29
C ARG A 205 6.68 -22.41 5.64
N THR A 206 7.72 -21.59 5.79
CA THR A 206 9.07 -22.02 6.19
C THR A 206 9.35 -21.68 7.66
N LEU A 207 10.55 -21.99 8.13
CA LEU A 207 11.09 -21.45 9.38
C LEU A 207 11.04 -19.92 9.45
N ALA A 208 11.19 -19.20 8.32
CA ALA A 208 11.13 -17.73 8.30
C ALA A 208 9.72 -17.20 8.58
N GLN A 209 8.65 -17.98 8.39
CA GLN A 209 7.27 -17.61 8.75
C GLN A 209 6.83 -18.26 10.07
N ASN A 210 7.78 -18.51 10.97
CA ASN A 210 7.54 -19.07 12.30
C ASN A 210 6.87 -20.47 12.31
N ILE A 211 7.14 -21.31 11.31
CA ILE A 211 6.60 -22.67 11.23
C ILE A 211 7.69 -23.67 11.64
N ALA A 212 7.68 -24.07 12.91
CA ALA A 212 8.76 -24.87 13.52
C ALA A 212 9.01 -26.24 12.85
N ASP A 213 8.01 -26.81 12.18
CA ASP A 213 8.11 -28.07 11.41
C ASP A 213 8.09 -27.86 9.89
N GLY A 214 8.24 -26.61 9.44
CA GLY A 214 8.32 -26.24 8.03
C GLY A 214 9.68 -26.53 7.40
N PRO A 215 9.79 -26.41 6.06
CA PRO A 215 11.07 -26.39 5.36
C PRO A 215 12.00 -25.26 5.86
N ASP A 216 13.29 -25.44 5.59
CA ASP A 216 14.32 -24.42 5.82
C ASP A 216 14.00 -23.11 5.06
N VAL A 217 14.62 -22.02 5.49
CA VAL A 217 14.48 -20.70 4.87
C VAL A 217 15.01 -20.70 3.42
N ASP A 218 14.36 -19.94 2.54
CA ASP A 218 14.66 -19.92 1.10
C ASP A 218 14.77 -18.50 0.50
N GLY A 219 14.84 -17.48 1.35
CA GLY A 219 14.89 -16.06 0.96
C GLY A 219 13.51 -15.37 0.90
N THR A 220 12.42 -16.06 1.26
CA THR A 220 11.07 -15.49 1.36
C THR A 220 10.67 -15.09 2.78
N GLY A 221 9.65 -14.22 2.88
CA GLY A 221 9.06 -13.66 4.11
C GLY A 221 10.06 -12.98 5.04
N GLY A 222 10.84 -12.07 4.48
CA GLY A 222 11.82 -11.27 5.22
C GLY A 222 12.37 -10.10 4.41
N ILE A 223 13.19 -9.28 5.08
CA ILE A 223 14.02 -8.27 4.43
C ILE A 223 15.40 -8.86 4.25
N LEU A 224 15.89 -8.89 3.01
CA LEU A 224 17.24 -9.33 2.67
C LEU A 224 18.17 -8.12 2.51
N ARG A 225 19.43 -8.27 2.89
CA ARG A 225 20.47 -7.25 2.80
C ARG A 225 21.72 -7.83 2.13
N ILE A 226 22.17 -7.19 1.07
CA ILE A 226 23.36 -7.56 0.31
C ILE A 226 24.21 -6.34 -0.03
N THR A 227 25.48 -6.55 -0.34
CA THR A 227 26.29 -5.49 -0.96
C THR A 227 25.74 -5.13 -2.34
N GLN A 228 26.13 -3.96 -2.88
CA GLN A 228 25.77 -3.57 -4.26
C GLN A 228 26.33 -4.52 -5.34
N ASP A 229 27.25 -5.41 -4.99
CA ASP A 229 27.80 -6.46 -5.86
C ASP A 229 27.10 -7.82 -5.67
N GLY A 230 26.09 -7.92 -4.80
CA GLY A 230 25.34 -9.15 -4.54
C GLY A 230 25.96 -10.10 -3.52
N GLU A 231 27.09 -9.71 -2.92
CA GLU A 231 27.76 -10.49 -1.88
C GLU A 231 27.10 -10.28 -0.51
N VAL A 232 27.28 -11.25 0.38
CA VAL A 232 26.92 -11.14 1.81
C VAL A 232 27.62 -9.93 2.42
N VAL A 233 26.89 -9.12 3.18
CA VAL A 233 27.48 -7.96 3.86
C VAL A 233 28.49 -8.43 4.91
N PRO A 234 29.74 -7.91 4.92
CA PRO A 234 30.76 -8.28 5.91
C PRO A 234 30.40 -7.81 7.33
N SER A 235 29.60 -8.61 8.04
CA SER A 235 29.25 -8.46 9.46
C SER A 235 28.98 -9.84 10.06
N ASP A 236 28.92 -9.95 11.39
CA ASP A 236 28.49 -11.18 12.05
C ASP A 236 27.05 -11.53 11.59
N PRO A 237 26.82 -12.66 10.91
CA PRO A 237 25.50 -12.96 10.35
C PRO A 237 24.45 -13.16 11.44
N ILE A 238 23.34 -12.44 11.32
CA ILE A 238 22.29 -12.35 12.35
C ILE A 238 21.57 -13.69 12.56
N PHE A 239 21.25 -14.38 11.46
CA PHE A 239 20.47 -15.62 11.46
C PHE A 239 21.31 -16.87 11.21
N GLY A 240 22.56 -16.73 10.76
CA GLY A 240 23.50 -17.82 10.49
C GLY A 240 24.41 -17.54 9.28
N ASP A 241 25.51 -18.28 9.17
CA ASP A 241 26.57 -18.03 8.16
C ASP A 241 26.22 -18.58 6.75
N GLU A 242 25.39 -19.61 6.66
CA GLU A 242 25.05 -20.28 5.40
C GLU A 242 23.99 -19.51 4.61
N LEU A 243 24.03 -19.60 3.28
CA LEU A 243 22.98 -19.03 2.44
C LEU A 243 21.69 -19.88 2.54
N PRO A 244 20.49 -19.27 2.58
CA PRO A 244 20.26 -17.82 2.52
C PRO A 244 20.19 -17.13 3.90
N LEU A 245 20.42 -17.82 5.02
CA LEU A 245 20.37 -17.22 6.38
C LEU A 245 21.25 -15.97 6.50
N SER A 246 22.44 -15.98 5.91
CA SER A 246 23.37 -14.83 5.94
C SER A 246 22.91 -13.61 5.13
N LEU A 247 21.82 -13.72 4.37
CA LEU A 247 21.21 -12.60 3.63
C LEU A 247 20.11 -11.90 4.43
N TYR A 248 19.51 -12.56 5.42
CA TYR A 248 18.37 -11.98 6.15
C TYR A 248 18.80 -10.87 7.10
N TYR A 249 18.08 -9.76 7.03
CA TYR A 249 18.11 -8.65 8.00
C TYR A 249 16.95 -8.76 9.00
N ALA A 250 15.78 -9.18 8.52
CA ALA A 250 14.57 -9.44 9.31
C ALA A 250 13.80 -10.64 8.73
N ILE A 251 13.04 -11.35 9.57
CA ILE A 251 12.20 -12.51 9.20
C ILE A 251 10.77 -12.34 9.72
N GLY A 252 9.90 -13.29 9.41
CA GLY A 252 8.54 -13.31 9.95
C GLY A 252 7.64 -12.29 9.29
N LEU A 253 7.94 -11.85 8.07
CA LEU A 253 7.11 -10.91 7.31
C LEU A 253 6.09 -11.66 6.43
N ARG A 254 4.88 -11.12 6.31
CA ARG A 254 3.81 -11.61 5.43
C ARG A 254 3.86 -10.96 4.05
N ASN A 255 3.42 -9.71 3.96
CA ASN A 255 3.26 -8.99 2.70
C ASN A 255 3.55 -7.50 2.93
N SER A 256 4.76 -7.09 2.61
CA SER A 256 5.23 -5.72 2.79
C SER A 256 5.62 -5.12 1.45
N PHE A 257 5.21 -3.87 1.22
CA PHE A 257 5.48 -3.10 0.00
C PHE A 257 6.31 -1.84 0.24
N GLY A 258 6.53 -1.47 1.50
CA GLY A 258 7.13 -0.18 1.86
C GLY A 258 8.06 -0.28 3.05
N PHE A 259 9.25 0.30 2.91
CA PHE A 259 10.16 0.55 4.03
C PHE A 259 11.13 1.67 3.68
N ASP A 260 11.65 2.34 4.70
CA ASP A 260 12.69 3.36 4.55
C ASP A 260 13.55 3.45 5.82
N PHE A 261 14.69 4.13 5.71
CA PHE A 261 15.57 4.40 6.85
C PHE A 261 15.29 5.78 7.43
N ASP A 262 15.12 5.84 8.74
CA ASP A 262 15.07 7.12 9.45
C ASP A 262 16.36 7.91 9.17
N PRO A 263 16.30 9.11 8.56
CA PRO A 263 17.48 9.89 8.22
C PRO A 263 18.31 10.34 9.44
N LEU A 264 17.74 10.32 10.65
CA LEU A 264 18.41 10.76 11.87
C LEU A 264 19.13 9.63 12.60
N THR A 265 18.51 8.46 12.72
CA THR A 265 19.05 7.32 13.48
C THR A 265 19.65 6.23 12.60
N GLY A 266 19.21 6.14 11.34
CA GLY A 266 19.50 5.00 10.47
C GLY A 266 18.71 3.74 10.80
N ASN A 267 17.69 3.83 11.66
CA ASN A 267 16.77 2.72 11.93
C ASN A 267 15.87 2.45 10.71
N LEU A 268 15.63 1.18 10.40
CA LEU A 268 14.70 0.79 9.34
C LEU A 268 13.28 0.78 9.91
N TRP A 269 12.34 1.36 9.17
CA TRP A 269 10.91 1.29 9.44
C TRP A 269 10.21 0.69 8.24
N ASP A 270 9.32 -0.27 8.46
CA ASP A 270 8.55 -0.90 7.38
C ASP A 270 7.04 -0.75 7.60
N SER A 271 6.32 -1.05 6.52
CA SER A 271 4.89 -1.26 6.53
C SER A 271 4.59 -2.70 6.14
N GLU A 272 3.63 -3.33 6.80
CA GLU A 272 3.22 -4.70 6.49
C GLU A 272 1.70 -4.78 6.37
N ASN A 273 1.20 -5.57 5.42
CA ASN A 273 -0.22 -5.80 5.25
C ASN A 273 -0.65 -7.11 5.93
N GLY A 274 -1.71 -7.02 6.73
CA GLY A 274 -2.36 -8.16 7.34
C GLY A 274 -3.29 -8.91 6.36
N PRO A 275 -3.86 -10.06 6.77
CA PRO A 275 -4.73 -10.86 5.91
C PRO A 275 -6.15 -10.30 5.77
N ILE A 276 -6.87 -10.21 6.89
CA ILE A 276 -8.23 -9.66 7.02
C ILE A 276 -8.27 -8.46 7.98
N ALA A 277 -7.16 -8.23 8.69
CA ALA A 277 -6.95 -7.27 9.76
C ALA A 277 -5.45 -7.23 10.10
N GLY A 278 -4.97 -6.15 10.72
CA GLY A 278 -3.59 -6.01 11.17
C GLY A 278 -2.62 -5.54 10.09
N ASP A 279 -2.95 -4.46 9.37
CA ASP A 279 -1.90 -3.71 8.67
C ASP A 279 -1.05 -2.97 9.72
N GLU A 280 0.25 -2.84 9.49
CA GLU A 280 1.23 -2.46 10.51
C GLU A 280 2.25 -1.43 9.99
N ILE A 281 2.76 -0.61 10.90
CA ILE A 281 4.04 0.10 10.78
C ILE A 281 4.97 -0.43 11.87
N ASN A 282 6.15 -0.91 11.50
CA ASN A 282 7.09 -1.50 12.46
C ASN A 282 8.43 -0.78 12.48
N LEU A 283 9.06 -0.75 13.66
CA LEU A 283 10.48 -0.50 13.82
C LEU A 283 11.26 -1.81 13.61
N VAL A 284 12.10 -1.86 12.59
CA VAL A 284 12.80 -3.07 12.18
C VAL A 284 14.28 -3.00 12.57
N GLU A 285 14.58 -3.45 13.79
CA GLU A 285 15.95 -3.65 14.24
C GLU A 285 16.62 -4.85 13.54
N PRO A 286 17.97 -4.91 13.43
CA PRO A 286 18.64 -6.09 12.91
C PRO A 286 18.27 -7.35 13.72
N GLY A 287 17.71 -8.36 13.06
CA GLY A 287 17.19 -9.56 13.73
C GLY A 287 15.71 -9.50 14.09
N PHE A 288 15.00 -8.47 13.66
CA PHE A 288 13.55 -8.38 13.82
C PHE A 288 12.83 -9.62 13.28
N ASN A 289 11.85 -10.10 14.04
CA ASN A 289 10.91 -11.14 13.66
C ASN A 289 9.49 -10.57 13.81
N SER A 290 8.76 -10.35 12.71
CA SER A 290 7.39 -9.78 12.79
C SER A 290 6.37 -10.72 13.43
N GLY A 291 6.72 -12.00 13.65
CA GLY A 291 5.85 -12.98 14.29
C GLY A 291 4.90 -13.72 13.33
N TRP A 292 4.75 -13.29 12.08
CA TRP A 292 3.96 -14.03 11.08
C TRP A 292 4.55 -15.45 10.88
N ALA A 293 3.76 -16.52 10.78
CA ALA A 293 2.30 -16.58 10.66
C ALA A 293 1.57 -16.93 11.96
N LEU A 294 2.23 -16.78 13.11
CA LEU A 294 1.67 -17.11 14.42
C LEU A 294 1.15 -15.88 15.15
N ILE A 295 1.69 -14.69 14.91
CA ILE A 295 1.21 -13.44 15.50
C ILE A 295 0.93 -12.46 14.36
N GLN A 296 -0.18 -11.72 14.46
CA GLN A 296 -0.48 -10.56 13.61
C GLN A 296 -1.07 -9.45 14.47
N GLY A 297 -0.58 -8.23 14.26
CA GLY A 297 -0.85 -7.10 15.12
C GLY A 297 -0.11 -7.24 16.45
N TYR A 298 -0.70 -6.67 17.49
CA TYR A 298 -0.15 -6.70 18.84
C TYR A 298 -0.33 -8.07 19.48
N ILE A 299 0.72 -8.63 20.10
CA ILE A 299 0.68 -9.95 20.73
C ILE A 299 -0.37 -10.07 21.84
N VAL A 300 -0.63 -8.98 22.58
CA VAL A 300 -1.59 -8.96 23.69
C VAL A 300 -3.04 -9.03 23.21
N ASP A 301 -3.29 -8.64 21.96
CA ASP A 301 -4.59 -8.64 21.30
C ASP A 301 -4.47 -9.27 19.90
N ASP A 302 -3.75 -10.39 19.82
CA ASP A 302 -3.48 -11.08 18.55
C ASP A 302 -4.78 -11.31 17.76
N ILE A 303 -4.82 -10.67 16.59
CA ILE A 303 -5.97 -10.66 15.69
C ILE A 303 -6.26 -12.09 15.18
N MET A 304 -5.24 -12.94 15.10
CA MET A 304 -5.40 -14.35 14.71
C MET A 304 -6.07 -15.18 15.82
N SER A 305 -6.07 -14.69 17.07
CA SER A 305 -6.70 -15.30 18.25
C SER A 305 -6.30 -16.76 18.45
N ASN A 306 -5.06 -17.11 18.10
CA ASN A 306 -4.57 -18.48 18.19
C ASN A 306 -3.91 -18.80 19.55
N GLY A 307 -3.69 -17.77 20.39
CA GLY A 307 -3.08 -17.88 21.70
C GLY A 307 -1.57 -18.12 21.66
N ALA A 308 -0.92 -17.80 20.55
CA ALA A 308 0.53 -17.82 20.41
C ALA A 308 1.18 -16.79 21.34
N SER A 309 2.40 -17.10 21.76
CA SER A 309 3.29 -16.22 22.49
C SER A 309 4.63 -16.12 21.76
N GLU A 310 5.47 -15.17 22.17
CA GLU A 310 6.84 -15.06 21.64
C GLU A 310 7.63 -16.37 21.75
N ASN A 311 7.35 -17.19 22.76
CA ASN A 311 8.03 -18.48 22.96
C ASN A 311 7.65 -19.54 21.93
N ASP A 312 6.55 -19.34 21.19
CA ASP A 312 6.10 -20.23 20.13
C ASP A 312 6.72 -19.89 18.77
N LEU A 313 7.35 -18.72 18.65
CA LEU A 313 8.04 -18.28 17.45
C LEU A 313 9.34 -19.06 17.21
N VAL A 314 9.74 -19.17 15.95
CA VAL A 314 10.98 -19.85 15.59
C VAL A 314 12.16 -18.93 15.92
N ALA A 315 13.07 -19.42 16.77
CA ALA A 315 14.31 -18.73 17.10
C ALA A 315 15.42 -19.08 16.08
N LEU A 316 15.59 -18.23 15.07
CA LEU A 316 16.71 -18.32 14.10
C LEU A 316 17.81 -17.32 14.50
N GLY A 317 19.02 -17.81 14.76
CA GLY A 317 20.14 -16.97 15.18
C GLY A 317 19.80 -16.11 16.40
N THR A 318 19.91 -14.79 16.29
CA THR A 318 19.56 -13.81 17.33
C THR A 318 18.20 -13.14 17.10
N SER A 319 17.30 -13.78 16.36
CA SER A 319 15.98 -13.21 16.03
C SER A 319 15.20 -12.79 17.28
N THR A 320 14.58 -11.62 17.24
CA THR A 320 13.75 -11.09 18.34
C THR A 320 12.44 -10.53 17.81
N TYR A 321 11.32 -10.89 18.44
CA TYR A 321 10.01 -10.33 18.14
C TYR A 321 9.85 -8.93 18.74
N SER A 322 9.10 -8.06 18.05
CA SER A 322 8.57 -6.82 18.60
C SER A 322 7.17 -6.60 18.07
N ASP A 323 6.31 -6.01 18.91
CA ASP A 323 5.00 -5.51 18.50
C ASP A 323 5.15 -4.41 17.43
N PRO A 324 4.13 -4.17 16.59
CA PRO A 324 4.09 -3.02 15.69
C PRO A 324 4.06 -1.71 16.50
N GLU A 325 4.58 -0.64 15.89
CA GLU A 325 4.54 0.70 16.48
C GLU A 325 3.21 1.43 16.21
N PHE A 326 2.48 0.96 15.18
CA PHE A 326 1.12 1.39 14.86
C PHE A 326 0.39 0.35 14.01
N GLY A 327 -0.93 0.22 14.16
CA GLY A 327 -1.71 -0.78 13.42
C GLY A 327 -3.10 -0.34 12.95
N TRP A 328 -3.66 -1.08 12.00
CA TRP A 328 -5.06 -0.97 11.57
C TRP A 328 -5.76 -2.33 11.66
N LYS A 329 -6.87 -2.38 12.42
CA LYS A 329 -7.73 -3.56 12.47
C LYS A 329 -8.42 -3.85 11.14
N ILE A 330 -8.65 -2.84 10.30
CA ILE A 330 -9.24 -3.01 8.97
C ILE A 330 -8.15 -2.71 7.93
N PRO A 331 -7.76 -3.67 7.06
CA PRO A 331 -6.68 -3.47 6.12
C PRO A 331 -6.96 -2.32 5.15
N ILE A 332 -5.99 -1.43 5.02
CA ILE A 332 -5.98 -0.32 4.07
C ILE A 332 -5.10 -0.61 2.86
N GLY A 333 -4.27 -1.66 2.94
CA GLY A 333 -3.34 -2.02 1.87
C GLY A 333 -2.24 -0.97 1.73
N ILE A 334 -1.45 -0.81 2.80
CA ILE A 334 -0.30 0.09 2.82
C ILE A 334 0.70 -0.36 1.75
N THR A 335 1.08 0.55 0.86
CA THR A 335 1.93 0.26 -0.30
C THR A 335 3.30 0.89 -0.24
N ASP A 336 3.52 1.91 0.58
CA ASP A 336 4.85 2.48 0.76
C ASP A 336 5.00 3.20 2.10
N ALA A 337 6.25 3.38 2.52
CA ALA A 337 6.65 4.13 3.70
C ALA A 337 7.92 4.94 3.37
N LYS A 338 7.91 6.26 3.61
CA LYS A 338 9.02 7.17 3.26
C LYS A 338 9.23 8.28 4.28
N PHE A 339 10.47 8.50 4.70
CA PHE A 339 10.81 9.65 5.53
C PHE A 339 11.05 10.90 4.69
N LEU A 340 10.42 12.01 5.09
CA LEU A 340 10.68 13.31 4.48
C LEU A 340 11.95 13.94 5.07
N ASN A 341 13.13 13.62 4.52
CA ASN A 341 14.42 14.18 4.94
C ASN A 341 14.66 15.63 4.44
N SER A 342 13.64 16.48 4.51
CA SER A 342 13.62 17.83 3.97
C SER A 342 12.60 18.71 4.70
N ASN A 343 12.91 19.99 4.86
CA ASN A 343 11.99 20.97 5.45
C ASN A 343 11.21 21.79 4.41
N LYS A 344 11.26 21.39 3.13
CA LYS A 344 10.62 22.11 2.03
C LYS A 344 9.11 22.24 2.14
N LEU A 345 8.45 21.30 2.81
CA LEU A 345 7.01 21.38 3.10
C LEU A 345 6.70 22.17 4.38
N GLY A 346 7.71 22.49 5.19
CA GLY A 346 7.56 23.04 6.53
C GLY A 346 8.47 22.33 7.52
N GLN A 347 8.92 23.04 8.55
CA GLN A 347 9.80 22.49 9.59
C GLN A 347 9.09 21.42 10.43
N GLU A 348 7.77 21.54 10.54
CA GLU A 348 6.87 20.61 11.22
C GLU A 348 6.73 19.26 10.50
N TYR A 349 7.11 19.19 9.21
CA TYR A 349 7.06 17.96 8.41
C TYR A 349 8.41 17.27 8.27
N GLU A 350 9.50 17.96 8.62
CA GLU A 350 10.86 17.46 8.46
C GLU A 350 11.09 16.19 9.31
N ASN A 351 11.62 15.15 8.67
CA ASN A 351 11.91 13.82 9.20
C ASN A 351 10.68 13.03 9.69
N ASN A 352 9.46 13.45 9.37
CA ASN A 352 8.28 12.61 9.61
C ASN A 352 8.24 11.44 8.61
N LEU A 353 7.61 10.35 9.04
CA LEU A 353 7.30 9.21 8.20
C LEU A 353 5.98 9.47 7.46
N PHE A 354 5.94 9.18 6.17
CA PHE A 354 4.73 9.18 5.36
C PHE A 354 4.44 7.78 4.88
N ALA A 355 3.18 7.38 4.88
CA ALA A 355 2.75 6.09 4.37
C ALA A 355 1.60 6.27 3.38
N GLY A 356 1.58 5.47 2.30
CA GLY A 356 0.54 5.52 1.28
C GLY A 356 -0.30 4.25 1.30
N ASP A 357 -1.58 4.35 0.94
CA ASP A 357 -2.43 3.17 0.76
C ASP A 357 -2.97 3.04 -0.68
N ILE A 358 -3.30 1.81 -1.05
CA ILE A 358 -3.90 1.50 -2.36
C ILE A 358 -5.42 1.45 -2.33
N ASN A 359 -6.03 1.09 -1.19
CA ASN A 359 -7.47 0.87 -1.13
C ASN A 359 -8.29 2.17 -1.09
N ASN A 360 -7.75 3.24 -0.49
CA ASN A 360 -8.43 4.51 -0.29
C ASN A 360 -7.76 5.69 -1.01
N GLY A 361 -6.47 5.56 -1.36
CA GLY A 361 -5.66 6.62 -1.95
C GLY A 361 -5.33 7.72 -0.95
N TYR A 362 -5.14 7.32 0.32
CA TYR A 362 -4.73 8.22 1.40
C TYR A 362 -3.22 8.23 1.59
N LEU A 363 -2.70 9.42 1.84
CA LEU A 363 -1.34 9.67 2.27
C LEU A 363 -1.39 10.04 3.75
N TYR A 364 -0.78 9.21 4.60
CA TYR A 364 -0.72 9.37 6.03
C TYR A 364 0.58 10.03 6.47
N ARG A 365 0.57 10.73 7.61
CA ARG A 365 1.76 11.30 8.25
C ARG A 365 1.90 10.78 9.67
N PHE A 366 3.09 10.35 10.03
CA PHE A 366 3.47 9.98 11.39
C PHE A 366 4.65 10.84 11.86
N ALA A 367 4.46 11.53 12.98
CA ALA A 367 5.57 12.08 13.74
C ALA A 367 6.12 10.99 14.66
N LEU A 368 7.43 10.93 14.82
CA LEU A 368 8.05 10.03 15.79
C LEU A 368 8.36 10.75 17.10
N ASN A 369 8.55 9.96 18.16
CA ASN A 369 9.04 10.42 19.45
C ASN A 369 10.52 10.88 19.38
N ASP A 370 11.03 11.44 20.48
CA ASP A 370 12.36 12.07 20.53
C ASP A 370 13.52 11.11 20.24
N ASP A 371 13.40 9.83 20.64
CA ASP A 371 14.39 8.78 20.38
C ASP A 371 14.15 8.03 19.05
N ARG A 372 13.08 8.37 18.32
CA ARG A 372 12.76 7.83 16.99
C ARG A 372 12.55 6.31 17.01
N THR A 373 11.99 5.80 18.10
CA THR A 373 11.64 4.37 18.25
C THR A 373 10.15 4.13 18.40
N GLY A 374 9.31 5.15 18.28
CA GLY A 374 7.86 5.02 18.38
C GLY A 374 7.13 6.20 17.76
N ILE A 375 5.84 6.01 17.49
CA ILE A 375 4.98 7.04 16.90
C ILE A 375 4.43 7.98 17.99
N LEU A 376 4.49 9.29 17.71
CA LEU A 376 4.04 10.33 18.61
C LEU A 376 2.74 10.96 18.13
N ILE A 377 1.62 10.49 18.67
CA ILE A 377 0.31 11.12 18.49
C ILE A 377 0.12 12.23 19.52
N ASN A 378 -0.02 13.48 19.04
CA ASN A 378 -0.13 14.66 19.89
C ASN A 378 -1.00 15.77 19.26
N ASN A 379 -1.10 16.92 19.93
CA ASN A 379 -1.93 18.05 19.51
C ASN A 379 -1.47 18.76 18.22
N SER A 380 -0.41 18.29 17.54
CA SER A 380 -0.04 18.74 16.19
C SER A 380 -0.89 18.11 15.08
N PHE A 381 -1.68 17.08 15.41
CA PHE A 381 -2.70 16.50 14.53
C PHE A 381 -4.05 17.18 14.76
N VAL A 382 -4.85 17.27 13.71
CA VAL A 382 -6.19 17.88 13.76
C VAL A 382 -7.22 16.76 13.72
N GLY A 383 -8.10 16.68 14.72
CA GLY A 383 -9.14 15.64 14.78
C GLY A 383 -9.22 15.00 16.16
N ASP A 384 -9.90 13.87 16.25
CA ASP A 384 -9.98 13.06 17.47
C ASP A 384 -8.72 12.19 17.59
N ILE A 385 -7.76 12.64 18.41
CA ILE A 385 -6.53 11.89 18.67
C ILE A 385 -6.65 10.98 19.89
N GLU A 386 -7.72 11.09 20.69
CA GLU A 386 -7.89 10.28 21.90
C GLU A 386 -8.20 8.82 21.52
N SER A 387 -8.90 8.60 20.40
CA SER A 387 -9.16 7.28 19.85
C SER A 387 -7.90 6.53 19.36
N LEU A 388 -6.77 7.22 19.20
CA LEU A 388 -5.50 6.64 18.74
C LEU A 388 -4.50 6.41 19.89
N SER A 389 -4.97 6.47 21.14
CA SER A 389 -4.09 6.41 22.32
C SER A 389 -3.43 5.04 22.57
N ASP A 390 -3.93 4.01 21.91
CA ASP A 390 -3.40 2.65 21.87
C ASP A 390 -2.58 2.36 20.60
N ASN A 391 -2.31 3.38 19.76
CA ASN A 391 -1.63 3.26 18.48
C ASN A 391 -2.31 2.27 17.50
N GLU A 392 -3.62 2.15 17.57
CA GLU A 392 -4.38 1.31 16.66
C GLU A 392 -5.58 2.07 16.07
N VAL A 393 -5.92 1.77 14.82
CA VAL A 393 -7.17 2.20 14.18
C VAL A 393 -8.14 1.02 14.22
N ASP A 394 -9.16 1.14 15.08
CA ASP A 394 -10.22 0.15 15.24
C ASP A 394 -11.27 0.25 14.13
N VAL A 395 -11.61 1.48 13.77
CA VAL A 395 -12.59 1.80 12.73
C VAL A 395 -12.03 2.87 11.80
N PRO A 396 -12.40 2.89 10.51
CA PRO A 396 -11.72 3.72 9.51
C PRO A 396 -11.64 5.19 9.94
N LYS A 397 -12.73 5.72 10.52
CA LYS A 397 -12.85 7.11 10.98
C LYS A 397 -11.72 7.59 11.90
N GLU A 398 -11.14 6.71 12.71
CA GLU A 398 -10.05 7.07 13.63
C GLU A 398 -8.76 7.44 12.89
N SER A 399 -8.64 7.08 11.61
CA SER A 399 -7.53 7.53 10.76
C SER A 399 -7.58 9.01 10.39
N GLU A 400 -8.70 9.72 10.57
CA GLU A 400 -8.89 11.12 10.13
C GLU A 400 -7.74 12.05 10.55
N PRO A 401 -7.22 12.02 11.80
CA PRO A 401 -6.11 12.87 12.20
C PRO A 401 -4.81 12.60 11.42
N LEU A 402 -4.59 11.36 10.99
CA LEU A 402 -3.35 10.92 10.34
C LEU A 402 -3.31 11.24 8.84
N ILE A 403 -4.47 11.44 8.21
CA ILE A 403 -4.58 11.70 6.78
C ILE A 403 -3.97 13.08 6.49
N PHE A 404 -2.81 13.07 5.83
CA PHE A 404 -2.13 14.25 5.35
C PHE A 404 -2.60 14.67 3.95
N GLY A 405 -3.00 13.70 3.11
CA GLY A 405 -3.56 13.99 1.79
C GLY A 405 -4.45 12.87 1.27
N GLN A 406 -5.27 13.21 0.28
CA GLN A 406 -6.27 12.29 -0.28
C GLN A 406 -6.54 12.55 -1.76
N GLY A 407 -7.15 11.56 -2.41
CA GLY A 407 -7.63 11.67 -3.78
C GLY A 407 -6.58 11.45 -4.85
N PHE A 408 -5.45 10.86 -4.47
CA PHE A 408 -4.41 10.43 -5.41
C PHE A 408 -4.88 9.25 -6.29
N GLY A 409 -5.87 8.48 -5.81
CA GLY A 409 -6.08 7.11 -6.27
C GLY A 409 -5.09 6.17 -5.57
N GLY A 410 -5.10 4.89 -5.90
CA GLY A 410 -4.25 3.91 -5.21
C GLY A 410 -2.76 4.29 -5.33
N ILE A 411 -2.14 4.66 -4.21
CA ILE A 411 -0.73 5.05 -4.13
C ILE A 411 0.11 3.78 -4.25
N THR A 412 1.26 3.86 -4.92
CA THR A 412 2.19 2.72 -5.09
C THR A 412 3.59 3.02 -4.63
N ASP A 413 4.00 4.29 -4.64
CA ASP A 413 5.33 4.70 -4.22
C ASP A 413 5.35 6.16 -3.78
N ILE A 414 6.22 6.47 -2.83
CA ILE A 414 6.46 7.78 -2.24
C ILE A 414 7.96 8.00 -2.25
N GLU A 415 8.42 9.08 -2.85
CA GLU A 415 9.85 9.42 -2.87
C GLU A 415 10.07 10.89 -2.55
N VAL A 416 11.23 11.18 -1.95
CA VAL A 416 11.70 12.56 -1.77
C VAL A 416 12.60 12.90 -2.95
N GLY A 417 12.15 13.83 -3.79
CA GLY A 417 12.93 14.29 -4.94
C GLY A 417 14.22 14.98 -4.50
N PRO A 418 15.25 15.06 -5.37
CA PRO A 418 16.47 15.83 -5.08
C PRO A 418 16.25 17.33 -4.86
N ASP A 419 15.07 17.84 -5.22
CA ASP A 419 14.62 19.20 -4.91
C ASP A 419 14.04 19.35 -3.48
N GLY A 420 13.89 18.23 -2.76
CA GLY A 420 13.42 18.13 -1.39
C GLY A 420 11.90 18.03 -1.24
N TYR A 421 11.15 17.89 -2.33
CA TYR A 421 9.70 17.72 -2.30
C TYR A 421 9.28 16.26 -2.23
N LEU A 422 8.07 16.01 -1.74
CA LEU A 422 7.47 14.68 -1.69
C LEU A 422 6.74 14.40 -3.01
N TYR A 423 7.03 13.27 -3.63
CA TYR A 423 6.43 12.80 -4.86
C TYR A 423 5.59 11.56 -4.60
N ILE A 424 4.41 11.48 -5.22
CA ILE A 424 3.44 10.42 -5.01
C ILE A 424 3.13 9.78 -6.37
N LEU A 425 3.50 8.51 -6.52
CA LEU A 425 3.22 7.68 -7.68
C LEU A 425 1.95 6.85 -7.43
N THR A 426 1.11 6.70 -8.45
CA THR A 426 -0.15 5.99 -8.33
C THR A 426 -0.25 4.85 -9.32
N TYR A 427 -1.00 3.82 -8.95
CA TYR A 427 -1.23 2.65 -9.82
C TYR A 427 -1.97 3.03 -11.11
N ALA A 428 -2.79 4.10 -11.06
CA ALA A 428 -3.49 4.64 -12.22
C ALA A 428 -2.53 5.30 -13.24
N GLY A 429 -1.27 5.53 -12.85
CA GLY A 429 -0.23 6.04 -13.72
C GLY A 429 -0.08 7.56 -13.71
N ASP A 430 -0.51 8.21 -12.62
CA ASP A 430 -0.23 9.60 -12.35
C ASP A 430 0.99 9.74 -11.43
N LEU A 431 1.78 10.79 -11.63
CA LEU A 431 2.84 11.21 -10.71
C LEU A 431 2.55 12.63 -10.25
N TYR A 432 2.49 12.81 -8.93
CA TYR A 432 2.23 14.08 -8.28
C TYR A 432 3.43 14.55 -7.47
N ARG A 433 3.55 15.87 -7.27
CA ARG A 433 4.50 16.51 -6.35
C ARG A 433 3.74 17.40 -5.38
N ILE A 434 4.06 17.29 -4.10
CA ILE A 434 3.55 18.17 -3.03
C ILE A 434 4.57 19.28 -2.80
N LEU A 435 4.11 20.54 -2.78
CA LEU A 435 4.97 21.71 -2.63
C LEU A 435 4.22 22.91 -2.02
N PRO A 436 4.93 23.92 -1.48
CA PRO A 436 4.30 25.15 -1.04
C PRO A 436 3.53 25.85 -2.16
N VAL A 437 2.36 26.41 -1.82
CA VAL A 437 1.53 27.22 -2.73
C VAL A 437 2.33 28.34 -3.38
N SER A 438 3.26 28.95 -2.63
CA SER A 438 4.12 30.03 -3.11
C SER A 438 5.14 29.60 -4.17
N GLU A 439 5.41 28.30 -4.29
CA GLU A 439 6.37 27.74 -5.24
C GLU A 439 5.69 27.20 -6.50
N SER A 440 4.41 26.81 -6.41
CA SER A 440 3.61 26.28 -7.52
C SER A 440 3.61 27.17 -8.77
N SER A 441 3.94 26.55 -9.91
CA SER A 441 4.00 27.21 -11.22
C SER A 441 2.60 27.42 -11.82
N THR A 442 1.66 26.51 -11.52
CA THR A 442 0.28 26.52 -12.01
C THR A 442 -0.55 27.63 -11.38
N LEU A 443 -0.32 27.94 -10.10
CA LEU A 443 -1.01 29.02 -9.38
C LEU A 443 -0.42 30.41 -9.67
N LYS A 444 0.87 30.51 -10.02
CA LYS A 444 1.51 31.79 -10.39
C LYS A 444 0.99 32.40 -11.70
N ASN A 445 0.45 31.58 -12.59
CA ASN A 445 -0.06 32.01 -13.91
C ASN A 445 -1.58 32.19 -13.95
N GLN A 446 -2.29 32.03 -12.83
CA GLN A 446 -3.70 32.39 -12.73
C GLN A 446 -3.84 33.84 -12.22
N PRO A 447 -4.62 34.72 -12.89
CA PRO A 447 -4.91 36.05 -12.36
C PRO A 447 -5.69 35.88 -11.05
N ASN A 448 -5.12 36.36 -9.93
CA ASN A 448 -5.73 36.47 -8.59
C ASN A 448 -7.23 36.08 -8.50
N THR A 449 -7.50 34.78 -8.49
CA THR A 449 -8.71 34.16 -7.94
C THR A 449 -8.26 33.26 -6.80
N ALA A 450 -7.53 33.84 -5.84
CA ALA A 450 -7.20 33.21 -4.57
C ALA A 450 -8.47 33.17 -3.70
N ALA A 451 -9.36 32.23 -4.03
CA ALA A 451 -10.44 31.68 -3.21
C ALA A 451 -11.31 30.78 -4.10
N GLN A 452 -10.82 29.58 -4.46
CA GLN A 452 -11.64 28.48 -4.97
C GLN A 452 -10.71 27.31 -5.25
N ASN A 453 -10.65 26.38 -4.30
CA ASN A 453 -10.34 24.95 -4.45
C ASN A 453 -10.24 24.33 -3.05
N ASN A 454 -11.17 24.72 -2.18
CA ASN A 454 -11.44 24.02 -0.94
C ASN A 454 -12.78 23.30 -1.17
N PRO A 455 -12.84 21.96 -1.25
CA PRO A 455 -14.09 21.24 -1.54
C PRO A 455 -15.18 21.53 -0.49
N ALA A 456 -14.79 21.92 0.73
CA ALA A 456 -15.70 22.35 1.78
C ALA A 456 -16.35 23.73 1.53
N SER A 457 -15.93 24.48 0.50
CA SER A 457 -16.36 25.87 0.26
C SER A 457 -17.36 26.06 -0.88
N ASP A 458 -17.71 25.00 -1.62
CA ASP A 458 -18.69 25.10 -2.72
C ASP A 458 -20.12 24.74 -2.28
N MET A 459 -20.43 24.96 -1.00
CA MET A 459 -21.82 25.12 -0.61
C MET A 459 -22.34 26.40 -1.27
N SER A 460 -23.07 26.23 -2.37
CA SER A 460 -23.78 27.34 -2.99
C SER A 460 -24.58 28.07 -1.92
N SER A 461 -24.44 29.40 -1.86
CA SER A 461 -25.13 30.24 -0.89
C SER A 461 -26.64 30.01 -0.97
N GLY A 462 -27.20 29.25 -0.02
CA GLY A 462 -28.62 28.89 0.03
C GLY A 462 -28.94 27.41 -0.20
N ALA A 463 -27.95 26.55 -0.45
CA ALA A 463 -28.17 25.10 -0.49
C ALA A 463 -28.49 24.51 0.89
N ILE A 464 -29.33 23.48 0.89
CA ILE A 464 -29.66 22.69 2.09
C ILE A 464 -28.59 21.60 2.23
N PRO A 465 -27.85 21.54 3.35
CA PRO A 465 -26.81 20.54 3.53
C PRO A 465 -27.39 19.17 3.90
N ALA A 466 -26.80 18.13 3.33
CA ALA A 466 -26.98 16.74 3.73
C ALA A 466 -25.61 16.11 3.97
N LYS A 467 -25.41 15.40 5.07
CA LYS A 467 -24.14 14.75 5.38
C LYS A 467 -24.24 13.26 5.12
N ILE A 468 -23.39 12.71 4.28
CA ILE A 468 -23.21 11.26 4.15
C ILE A 468 -22.37 10.81 5.34
N ILE A 469 -22.86 9.84 6.10
CA ILE A 469 -22.31 9.50 7.42
C ILE A 469 -22.00 8.01 7.59
N ASP A 470 -22.46 7.16 6.67
CA ASP A 470 -22.31 5.70 6.80
C ASP A 470 -22.60 4.97 5.47
N ILE A 471 -22.19 3.70 5.36
CA ILE A 471 -22.47 2.78 4.25
C ILE A 471 -23.72 1.91 4.48
N ASP A 472 -24.33 1.96 5.67
CA ASP A 472 -25.53 1.19 6.01
C ASP A 472 -26.77 1.67 5.23
N GLY A 473 -27.05 0.97 4.14
CA GLY A 473 -28.14 1.26 3.20
C GLY A 473 -29.47 1.57 3.87
N GLY A 474 -30.02 2.73 3.50
CA GLY A 474 -31.29 3.28 3.99
C GLY A 474 -31.14 4.45 4.97
N ASN A 475 -30.00 4.57 5.68
CA ASN A 475 -29.72 5.66 6.64
C ASN A 475 -28.36 6.35 6.41
N SER A 476 -27.74 6.16 5.24
CA SER A 476 -26.39 6.60 4.89
C SER A 476 -26.14 8.12 4.90
N TYR A 477 -27.18 8.95 5.06
CA TYR A 477 -27.03 10.40 5.12
C TYR A 477 -27.98 11.05 6.15
N SER A 478 -27.68 12.29 6.56
CA SER A 478 -28.44 13.05 7.54
C SER A 478 -28.65 14.51 7.10
N PRO A 479 -29.87 15.06 7.18
CA PRO A 479 -31.09 14.37 7.62
C PRO A 479 -31.60 13.37 6.58
N ASN A 480 -32.24 12.29 7.03
CA ASN A 480 -32.90 11.30 6.18
C ASN A 480 -34.25 10.87 6.80
N PRO A 481 -35.38 11.01 6.09
CA PRO A 481 -35.47 11.52 4.72
C PRO A 481 -35.21 13.04 4.63
N LEU A 482 -34.73 13.49 3.46
CA LEU A 482 -34.69 14.92 3.11
C LEU A 482 -36.00 15.29 2.41
N GLU A 483 -36.72 16.30 2.91
CA GLU A 483 -37.85 16.89 2.18
C GLU A 483 -37.33 18.02 1.27
N ILE A 484 -37.58 17.91 -0.04
CA ILE A 484 -37.06 18.83 -1.06
C ILE A 484 -38.23 19.48 -1.80
N GLU A 485 -38.21 20.80 -1.94
CA GLU A 485 -39.14 21.55 -2.78
C GLU A 485 -38.51 21.84 -4.15
N ALA A 486 -39.34 21.91 -5.20
CA ALA A 486 -38.88 22.30 -6.53
C ALA A 486 -38.21 23.69 -6.51
N GLY A 487 -37.04 23.78 -7.14
CA GLY A 487 -36.13 24.93 -7.15
C GLY A 487 -35.10 24.93 -6.01
N GLN A 488 -35.13 23.98 -5.07
CA GLN A 488 -34.13 23.88 -4.01
C GLN A 488 -32.85 23.21 -4.51
N THR A 489 -31.71 23.71 -4.02
CA THR A 489 -30.41 23.08 -4.21
C THR A 489 -30.03 22.33 -2.95
N ILE A 490 -29.69 21.06 -3.10
CA ILE A 490 -29.19 20.21 -2.02
C ILE A 490 -27.70 20.03 -2.21
N SER A 491 -26.94 20.16 -1.13
CA SER A 491 -25.50 19.90 -1.13
C SER A 491 -25.22 18.73 -0.20
N TRP A 492 -24.90 17.57 -0.77
CA TRP A 492 -24.39 16.44 0.00
C TRP A 492 -22.91 16.63 0.27
N ILE A 493 -22.48 16.37 1.49
CA ILE A 493 -21.08 16.40 1.91
C ILE A 493 -20.76 14.99 2.40
N ASN A 494 -19.71 14.38 1.86
CA ASN A 494 -19.20 13.14 2.42
C ASN A 494 -18.52 13.43 3.77
N ASP A 495 -19.19 13.12 4.88
CA ASP A 495 -18.63 13.28 6.23
C ASP A 495 -18.06 11.95 6.78
N ASP A 496 -17.98 10.93 5.92
CA ASP A 496 -17.34 9.64 6.13
C ASP A 496 -15.95 9.62 5.46
N LEU A 497 -15.11 8.66 5.84
CA LEU A 497 -13.81 8.40 5.21
C LEU A 497 -13.89 7.40 4.05
N ILE A 498 -15.00 6.70 3.89
CA ILE A 498 -15.21 5.85 2.72
C ILE A 498 -15.68 6.72 1.56
N ALA A 499 -15.24 6.43 0.33
CA ALA A 499 -15.75 7.12 -0.85
C ALA A 499 -17.22 6.75 -1.08
N HIS A 500 -18.08 7.75 -1.29
CA HIS A 500 -19.52 7.58 -1.48
C HIS A 500 -19.96 8.09 -2.84
N THR A 501 -21.14 7.68 -3.30
CA THR A 501 -21.79 8.24 -4.49
C THR A 501 -23.18 8.74 -4.14
N VAL A 502 -23.60 9.83 -4.77
CA VAL A 502 -24.96 10.37 -4.68
C VAL A 502 -25.59 10.27 -6.07
N THR A 503 -26.49 9.31 -6.22
CA THR A 503 -27.16 9.00 -7.49
C THR A 503 -28.67 9.18 -7.36
N SER A 504 -29.32 9.56 -8.47
CA SER A 504 -30.78 9.50 -8.58
C SER A 504 -31.26 8.06 -8.79
N GLY A 505 -32.49 7.72 -8.43
CA GLY A 505 -33.06 6.38 -8.68
C GLY A 505 -33.00 5.48 -7.46
N SER A 506 -33.28 4.18 -7.64
CA SER A 506 -33.14 3.17 -6.58
C SER A 506 -31.92 2.31 -6.84
N ASP A 507 -31.20 1.92 -5.79
CA ASP A 507 -30.01 1.06 -5.94
C ASP A 507 -30.31 -0.19 -6.79
N GLY A 508 -29.54 -0.39 -7.86
CA GLY A 508 -29.66 -1.52 -8.78
C GLY A 508 -30.83 -1.44 -9.77
N SER A 509 -31.53 -0.31 -9.86
CA SER A 509 -32.60 -0.10 -10.85
C SER A 509 -32.07 0.46 -12.17
N THR A 510 -32.85 0.33 -13.26
CA THR A 510 -32.43 0.81 -14.59
C THR A 510 -32.38 2.33 -14.71
N ASP A 511 -32.98 3.03 -13.74
CA ASP A 511 -33.00 4.49 -13.63
C ASP A 511 -31.96 5.06 -12.64
N GLU A 512 -31.14 4.19 -12.04
CA GLU A 512 -30.02 4.60 -11.19
C GLU A 512 -29.05 5.51 -11.96
N GLY A 513 -28.70 6.66 -11.36
CA GLY A 513 -27.77 7.65 -11.91
C GLY A 513 -28.26 8.44 -13.14
N LEU A 514 -29.48 8.20 -13.66
CA LEU A 514 -29.91 8.80 -14.93
C LEU A 514 -30.14 10.32 -14.87
N SER A 515 -30.67 10.84 -13.77
CA SER A 515 -30.95 12.28 -13.60
C SER A 515 -29.73 13.02 -13.06
N PHE A 516 -29.07 12.42 -12.08
CA PHE A 516 -27.79 12.90 -11.55
C PHE A 516 -26.97 11.75 -10.97
N ASP A 517 -25.67 11.92 -11.03
CA ASP A 517 -24.66 11.06 -10.43
C ASP A 517 -23.47 11.96 -10.08
N SER A 518 -23.11 11.99 -8.80
CA SER A 518 -21.96 12.75 -8.32
C SER A 518 -20.62 12.18 -8.80
N GLY A 519 -20.60 10.92 -9.26
CA GLY A 519 -19.40 10.09 -9.23
C GLY A 519 -18.93 9.84 -7.80
N ALA A 520 -17.73 9.28 -7.65
CA ALA A 520 -17.13 9.05 -6.34
C ALA A 520 -16.81 10.38 -5.64
N MET A 521 -17.46 10.62 -4.51
CA MET A 521 -17.19 11.68 -3.56
C MET A 521 -16.27 11.15 -2.46
N LEU A 522 -15.04 11.67 -2.42
CA LEU A 522 -14.08 11.36 -1.34
C LEU A 522 -14.46 12.08 -0.05
N SER A 523 -13.78 11.74 1.05
CA SER A 523 -14.04 12.38 2.34
C SER A 523 -13.97 13.91 2.24
N LYS A 524 -14.93 14.57 2.88
CA LYS A 524 -15.15 16.02 2.90
C LYS A 524 -15.46 16.67 1.55
N GLN A 525 -15.54 15.91 0.45
CA GLN A 525 -16.03 16.44 -0.82
C GLN A 525 -17.54 16.63 -0.77
N SER A 526 -18.02 17.60 -1.55
CA SER A 526 -19.45 17.88 -1.67
C SER A 526 -19.93 17.83 -3.10
N TYR A 527 -21.17 17.38 -3.29
CA TYR A 527 -21.89 17.45 -4.54
C TYR A 527 -23.17 18.25 -4.34
N SER A 528 -23.44 19.19 -5.23
CA SER A 528 -24.67 19.99 -5.21
C SER A 528 -25.54 19.69 -6.43
N PHE A 529 -26.85 19.54 -6.21
CA PHE A 529 -27.83 19.38 -7.28
C PHE A 529 -29.07 20.23 -7.02
N THR A 530 -29.56 20.91 -8.05
CA THR A 530 -30.81 21.70 -8.01
C THR A 530 -31.97 20.89 -8.55
N PHE A 531 -33.01 20.71 -7.75
CA PHE A 531 -34.19 19.93 -8.11
C PHE A 531 -35.22 20.83 -8.79
N ASP A 532 -35.22 20.88 -10.13
CA ASP A 532 -36.10 21.78 -10.89
C ASP A 532 -37.55 21.29 -11.05
N GLU A 533 -37.81 20.01 -10.74
CA GLU A 533 -39.12 19.37 -10.87
C GLU A 533 -39.62 18.87 -9.50
N SER A 534 -40.94 18.94 -9.29
CA SER A 534 -41.62 18.60 -8.03
C SER A 534 -41.88 17.11 -7.83
#